data_AF-A0A4W5QGD4-F1
#
_entry.id   AF-A0A4W5QGD4-F1
#
_cell.length_a   1.000
_cell.length_b   1.000
_cell.length_c   1.000
_cell.angle_alpha   90.00
_cell.angle_beta   90.00
_cell.angle_gamma   90.00
#
_symmetry.space_group_name_H-M   'P 1'
#
loop_
_entity.id
_entity.type
_entity.pdbx_description
1 polymer ?
#
loop_
_entity_poly.entity_id
_entity_poly.type
_entity_poly.pdbx_seq_one_letter_code
_entity_poly.pdbx_strand_id
1 'polypeptide(L)'
;HRNSLRRITDRHFLPPFNNIAHILSVYNNAKPVLEDMTYLCIHAADASSQNLSQHFKESIRFIHECRLNGGACLVHCLAGVSRSTTMVVAYLMTVTTYSWEECLSAVKAVRSFVGPNYGFQQQLQEYQMNQVTEYRAWLRASFRPSPFKDQEQVGALLNQYIEQQQQKNQRRGGDQAWMNQASSVYPLPYNAYNGPGGNR
;
A
#
# COMPACT_ATOMS: atom_id res chain seq x y z
N HIS A 1 -6.80 -11.07 -9.58
CA HIS A 1 -6.97 -10.74 -8.15
C HIS A 1 -6.77 -12.02 -7.32
N ARG A 2 -5.53 -12.34 -6.91
CA ARG A 2 -5.22 -13.56 -6.12
C ARG A 2 -4.98 -13.12 -4.66
N ASN A 3 -5.72 -13.70 -3.71
CA ASN A 3 -5.64 -13.36 -2.27
C ASN A 3 -4.21 -13.45 -1.74
N SER A 4 -3.79 -12.47 -0.93
CA SER A 4 -2.43 -12.39 -0.38
C SER A 4 -2.06 -13.60 0.48
N LEU A 5 -3.04 -14.23 1.14
CA LEU A 5 -2.83 -15.44 1.95
C LEU A 5 -2.39 -16.65 1.10
N ARG A 6 -2.98 -16.84 -0.08
CA ARG A 6 -2.59 -17.96 -0.97
C ARG A 6 -1.16 -17.82 -1.50
N ARG A 7 -0.62 -16.60 -1.54
CA ARG A 7 0.80 -16.36 -1.90
C ARG A 7 1.79 -16.78 -0.81
N ILE A 8 1.34 -16.93 0.43
CA ILE A 8 2.20 -17.25 1.58
C ILE A 8 2.21 -18.74 1.86
N THR A 9 1.07 -19.40 1.65
CA THR A 9 0.95 -20.85 1.84
C THR A 9 1.69 -21.68 0.80
N ASP A 10 2.12 -21.06 -0.30
CA ASP A 10 2.87 -21.72 -1.36
C ASP A 10 4.20 -21.00 -1.55
N ARG A 11 5.28 -21.67 -1.14
CA ARG A 11 6.66 -21.15 -1.18
C ARG A 11 7.08 -20.70 -2.58
N HIS A 12 6.46 -21.22 -3.65
CA HIS A 12 6.75 -20.82 -5.03
C HIS A 12 6.19 -19.43 -5.40
N PHE A 13 5.21 -18.92 -4.65
CA PHE A 13 4.60 -17.60 -4.88
C PHE A 13 5.14 -16.52 -3.93
N LEU A 14 5.98 -16.90 -2.96
CA LEU A 14 6.88 -15.95 -2.35
C LEU A 14 7.81 -15.46 -3.48
N PRO A 15 8.04 -14.13 -3.60
CA PRO A 15 9.01 -13.66 -4.58
C PRO A 15 10.36 -14.35 -4.32
N PRO A 16 11.25 -14.47 -5.33
CA PRO A 16 12.56 -15.16 -5.22
C PRO A 16 13.55 -14.47 -4.26
N PHE A 17 13.06 -13.71 -3.28
CA PHE A 17 13.82 -13.20 -2.15
C PHE A 17 14.25 -14.38 -1.28
N ASN A 18 15.44 -14.91 -1.54
CA ASN A 18 16.09 -15.99 -0.80
C ASN A 18 16.39 -15.67 0.69
N ASN A 19 15.66 -14.75 1.33
CA ASN A 19 15.91 -14.41 2.73
C ASN A 19 14.69 -13.89 3.50
N ILE A 20 13.46 -14.24 3.12
CA ILE A 20 12.31 -13.98 4.01
C ILE A 20 12.52 -14.82 5.26
N ALA A 21 12.71 -14.15 6.39
CA ALA A 21 12.94 -14.78 7.69
C ALA A 21 11.81 -14.47 8.68
N HIS A 22 11.09 -13.36 8.46
CA HIS A 22 10.05 -12.87 9.36
C HIS A 22 8.75 -12.60 8.60
N ILE A 23 7.61 -12.88 9.24
CA ILE A 23 6.28 -12.64 8.68
C ILE A 23 5.40 -11.91 9.70
N LEU A 24 4.96 -10.70 9.33
CA LEU A 24 3.97 -9.92 10.07
C LEU A 24 2.58 -10.16 9.45
N SER A 25 1.75 -10.92 10.16
CA SER A 25 0.41 -11.31 9.76
C SER A 25 -0.65 -10.46 10.45
N VAL A 26 -1.42 -9.67 9.71
CA VAL A 26 -2.42 -8.74 10.27
C VAL A 26 -3.82 -9.06 9.72
N TYR A 27 -4.55 -9.97 10.38
CA TYR A 27 -5.94 -10.34 10.05
C TYR A 27 -6.61 -11.08 11.21
N ASN A 28 -7.95 -11.23 11.20
CA ASN A 28 -8.76 -11.69 12.34
C ASN A 28 -8.26 -12.96 13.03
N ASN A 29 -7.79 -13.95 12.25
CA ASN A 29 -7.30 -15.24 12.75
C ASN A 29 -5.85 -15.48 12.31
N ALA A 30 -5.01 -14.48 12.50
CA ALA A 30 -3.59 -14.55 12.15
C ALA A 30 -2.93 -15.73 12.87
N LYS A 31 -2.24 -16.58 12.11
CA LYS A 31 -1.52 -17.73 12.67
C LYS A 31 -0.30 -18.06 11.82
N PRO A 32 0.76 -18.63 12.43
CA PRO A 32 1.86 -19.21 11.69
C PRO A 32 1.37 -20.27 10.70
N VAL A 33 1.98 -20.33 9.52
CA VAL A 33 1.61 -21.31 8.47
C VAL A 33 2.82 -22.02 7.88
N LEU A 34 3.96 -21.34 7.79
CA LEU A 34 5.22 -21.91 7.32
C LEU A 34 6.10 -22.28 8.50
N GLU A 35 6.68 -23.47 8.45
CA GLU A 35 7.78 -23.88 9.33
C GLU A 35 9.03 -23.04 9.03
N ASP A 36 9.90 -22.85 10.03
CA ASP A 36 11.17 -22.10 9.97
C ASP A 36 11.07 -20.59 9.73
N MET A 37 9.93 -19.98 10.07
CA MET A 37 9.73 -18.53 9.96
C MET A 37 9.39 -17.93 11.33
N THR A 38 9.93 -16.75 11.62
CA THR A 38 9.53 -15.99 12.81
C THR A 38 8.25 -15.21 12.49
N TYR A 39 7.24 -15.31 13.36
CA TYR A 39 5.96 -14.64 13.15
C TYR A 39 5.66 -13.57 14.20
N LEU A 40 5.02 -12.48 13.75
CA LEU A 40 4.20 -11.62 14.58
C LEU A 40 2.77 -11.66 14.03
N CYS A 41 1.83 -12.18 14.82
CA CYS A 41 0.43 -12.33 14.45
C CYS A 41 -0.44 -11.33 15.19
N ILE A 42 -1.01 -10.37 14.44
CA ILE A 42 -1.92 -9.35 14.95
C ILE A 42 -3.34 -9.67 14.51
N HIS A 43 -4.21 -9.88 15.48
CA HIS A 43 -5.62 -10.19 15.27
C HIS A 43 -6.40 -8.90 15.08
N ALA A 44 -6.65 -8.54 13.83
CA ALA A 44 -7.30 -7.27 13.49
C ALA A 44 -8.26 -7.37 12.31
N ALA A 45 -9.46 -6.79 12.48
CA ALA A 45 -10.44 -6.63 11.42
C ALA A 45 -10.06 -5.49 10.46
N ASP A 46 -10.54 -5.54 9.21
CA ASP A 46 -10.41 -4.42 8.26
C ASP A 46 -11.57 -3.43 8.41
N ALA A 47 -11.75 -2.93 9.64
CA ALA A 47 -12.81 -2.00 9.99
C ALA A 47 -12.22 -0.66 10.39
N SER A 48 -12.91 0.43 10.10
CA SER A 48 -12.49 1.78 10.53
C SER A 48 -12.44 1.93 12.05
N SER A 49 -13.21 1.12 12.79
CA SER A 49 -13.22 1.06 14.26
C SER A 49 -12.06 0.26 14.86
N GLN A 50 -11.33 -0.53 14.06
CA GLN A 50 -10.21 -1.32 14.57
C GLN A 50 -9.04 -0.40 14.92
N ASN A 51 -8.56 -0.48 16.16
CA ASN A 51 -7.34 0.22 16.56
C ASN A 51 -6.10 -0.60 16.11
N LEU A 52 -5.36 -0.10 15.12
CA LEU A 52 -4.06 -0.63 14.70
C LEU A 52 -2.88 0.14 15.30
N SER A 53 -3.07 1.40 15.71
CA SER A 53 -2.00 2.23 16.26
C SER A 53 -1.39 1.64 17.53
N GLN A 54 -2.19 0.95 18.35
CA GLN A 54 -1.71 0.19 19.52
C GLN A 54 -0.62 -0.84 19.17
N HIS A 55 -0.60 -1.34 17.93
CA HIS A 55 0.35 -2.36 17.46
C HIS A 55 1.53 -1.77 16.69
N PHE A 56 1.62 -0.45 16.53
CA PHE A 56 2.70 0.16 15.74
C PHE A 56 4.07 -0.12 16.36
N LYS A 57 4.23 0.01 17.68
CA LYS A 57 5.52 -0.17 18.34
C LYS A 57 6.08 -1.58 18.15
N GLU A 58 5.28 -2.60 18.39
CA GLU A 58 5.69 -4.00 18.21
C GLU A 58 5.94 -4.34 16.73
N SER A 59 5.09 -3.83 15.82
CA SER A 59 5.25 -4.07 14.38
C SER A 59 6.51 -3.42 13.83
N ILE A 60 6.79 -2.18 14.24
CA ILE A 60 7.97 -1.43 13.84
C ILE A 60 9.23 -2.14 14.33
N ARG A 61 9.25 -2.53 15.62
CA ARG A 61 10.35 -3.30 16.21
C ARG A 61 10.62 -4.57 15.41
N PHE A 62 9.59 -5.36 15.17
CA PHE A 62 9.68 -6.64 14.48
C PHE A 62 10.24 -6.52 13.06
N ILE A 63 9.76 -5.53 12.30
CA ILE A 63 10.28 -5.25 10.95
C ILE A 63 11.73 -4.77 11.01
N HIS A 64 12.05 -3.86 11.94
CA HIS A 64 13.37 -3.25 12.02
C HIS A 64 14.45 -4.25 12.43
N GLU A 65 14.19 -5.09 13.45
CA GLU A 65 15.09 -6.14 13.91
C GLU A 65 15.39 -7.14 12.80
N CYS A 66 14.36 -7.60 12.08
CA CYS A 66 14.54 -8.48 10.94
C CYS A 66 15.49 -7.88 9.89
N ARG A 67 15.23 -6.63 9.50
CA ARG A 67 16.05 -5.94 8.49
C ARG A 67 17.49 -5.79 8.95
N LEU A 68 17.69 -5.33 10.18
CA LEU A 68 19.04 -5.13 10.74
C LEU A 68 19.83 -6.45 10.74
N ASN A 69 19.18 -7.58 11.04
CA ASN A 69 19.82 -8.90 11.03
C ASN A 69 20.02 -9.48 9.62
N GLY A 70 19.84 -8.68 8.57
CA GLY A 70 20.05 -9.07 7.19
C GLY A 70 18.89 -9.85 6.56
N GLY A 71 17.82 -10.12 7.31
CA GLY A 71 16.64 -10.83 6.84
C GLY A 71 15.63 -9.91 6.16
N ALA A 72 14.68 -10.51 5.44
CA ALA A 72 13.52 -9.83 4.88
C ALA A 72 12.25 -10.15 5.69
N CYS A 73 11.45 -9.11 5.94
CA CYS A 73 10.17 -9.22 6.64
C CYS A 73 9.02 -9.07 5.65
N LEU A 74 8.14 -10.07 5.57
CA LEU A 74 6.91 -10.02 4.81
C LEU A 74 5.76 -9.50 5.67
N VAL A 75 5.20 -8.35 5.31
CA VAL A 75 3.99 -7.82 5.95
C VAL A 75 2.77 -8.10 5.09
N HIS A 76 1.75 -8.76 5.64
CA HIS A 76 0.54 -9.09 4.89
C HIS A 76 -0.74 -9.06 5.72
N CYS A 77 -1.86 -8.92 5.01
CA CYS A 77 -3.20 -9.14 5.53
C CYS A 77 -3.97 -10.08 4.58
N LEU A 78 -5.31 -10.06 4.61
CA LEU A 78 -6.12 -10.89 3.72
C LEU A 78 -5.99 -10.49 2.24
N ALA A 79 -6.23 -9.21 1.94
CA ALA A 79 -6.21 -8.67 0.58
C ALA A 79 -4.89 -7.99 0.19
N GLY A 80 -4.04 -7.64 1.17
CA GLY A 80 -2.83 -6.85 0.93
C GLY A 80 -3.12 -5.39 0.55
N VAL A 81 -4.26 -4.84 0.95
CA VAL A 81 -4.75 -3.51 0.53
C VAL A 81 -4.66 -2.49 1.66
N SER A 82 -5.22 -2.82 2.84
CA SER A 82 -5.50 -1.87 3.91
C SER A 82 -4.64 -2.13 5.16
N ARG A 83 -4.99 -3.07 6.04
CA ARG A 83 -4.26 -3.39 7.29
C ARG A 83 -2.74 -3.49 7.17
N SER A 84 -2.24 -4.32 6.24
CA SER A 84 -0.80 -4.50 6.03
C SER A 84 -0.12 -3.23 5.54
N THR A 85 -0.81 -2.46 4.68
CA THR A 85 -0.33 -1.19 4.16
C THR A 85 -0.19 -0.18 5.30
N THR A 86 -1.15 -0.12 6.22
CA THR A 86 -1.08 0.74 7.42
C THR A 86 0.19 0.46 8.23
N MET A 87 0.52 -0.81 8.50
CA MET A 87 1.73 -1.18 9.25
C MET A 87 3.01 -0.78 8.51
N VAL A 88 3.06 -0.98 7.19
CA VAL A 88 4.20 -0.59 6.37
C VAL A 88 4.36 0.94 6.36
N VAL A 89 3.28 1.69 6.21
CA VAL A 89 3.33 3.16 6.21
C VAL A 89 3.81 3.68 7.56
N ALA A 90 3.27 3.18 8.68
CA ALA A 90 3.74 3.55 10.02
C ALA A 90 5.25 3.26 10.20
N TYR A 91 5.74 2.13 9.70
CA TYR A 91 7.16 1.81 9.70
C TYR A 91 7.99 2.82 8.87
N LEU A 92 7.58 3.10 7.63
CA LEU A 92 8.29 4.04 6.74
C LEU A 92 8.36 5.45 7.35
N MET A 93 7.26 5.94 7.93
CA MET A 93 7.23 7.23 8.63
C MET A 93 8.24 7.28 9.79
N THR A 94 8.52 6.14 10.42
CA THR A 94 9.41 6.05 11.58
C THR A 94 10.89 5.99 11.18
N VAL A 95 11.21 5.38 10.04
CA VAL A 95 12.60 5.30 9.53
C VAL A 95 12.98 6.42 8.56
N THR A 96 12.03 7.28 8.19
CA THR A 96 12.24 8.44 7.32
C THR A 96 11.69 9.71 7.96
N THR A 97 11.84 10.85 7.29
CA THR A 97 11.22 12.12 7.68
C THR A 97 9.86 12.38 7.02
N TYR A 98 9.44 11.53 6.08
CA TYR A 98 8.23 11.71 5.28
C TYR A 98 6.93 11.61 6.09
N SER A 99 5.90 12.27 5.58
CA SER A 99 4.53 12.19 6.05
C SER A 99 3.86 10.85 5.70
N TRP A 100 2.72 10.56 6.33
CA TRP A 100 1.94 9.35 6.04
C TRP A 100 1.44 9.31 4.59
N GLU A 101 1.09 10.47 4.01
CA GLU A 101 0.62 10.59 2.61
C GLU A 101 1.75 10.32 1.63
N GLU A 102 2.94 10.87 1.91
CA GLU A 102 4.15 10.61 1.14
C GLU A 102 4.54 9.13 1.23
N CYS A 103 4.62 8.57 2.43
CA CYS A 103 4.89 7.15 2.62
C CYS A 103 3.86 6.26 1.90
N LEU A 104 2.57 6.58 1.97
CA LEU A 104 1.53 5.85 1.25
C LEU A 104 1.70 5.96 -0.27
N SER A 105 2.06 7.13 -0.77
CA SER A 105 2.33 7.38 -2.19
C SER A 105 3.53 6.56 -2.68
N ALA A 106 4.60 6.48 -1.89
CA ALA A 106 5.74 5.61 -2.16
C ALA A 106 5.35 4.13 -2.24
N VAL A 107 4.49 3.65 -1.33
CA VAL A 107 3.96 2.27 -1.40
C VAL A 107 3.11 2.07 -2.66
N LYS A 108 2.30 3.07 -3.06
CA LYS A 108 1.49 3.02 -4.27
C LYS A 108 2.32 2.98 -5.56
N ALA A 109 3.55 3.51 -5.56
CA ALA A 109 4.48 3.39 -6.69
C ALA A 109 4.77 1.92 -7.04
N VAL A 110 4.87 1.07 -6.02
CA VAL A 110 5.16 -0.37 -6.13
C VAL A 110 3.88 -1.21 -6.20
N ARG A 111 2.84 -0.82 -5.46
CA ARG A 111 1.56 -1.52 -5.39
C ARG A 111 0.39 -0.53 -5.54
N SER A 112 0.04 -0.22 -6.79
CA SER A 112 -0.93 0.83 -7.14
C SER A 112 -2.35 0.68 -6.55
N PHE A 113 -2.73 -0.53 -6.16
CA PHE A 113 -4.07 -0.83 -5.61
C PHE A 113 -4.15 -0.73 -4.08
N VAL A 114 -3.07 -0.37 -3.39
CA VAL A 114 -3.13 -0.22 -1.92
C VAL A 114 -3.92 1.02 -1.51
N GLY A 115 -4.59 0.92 -0.37
CA GLY A 115 -5.39 1.98 0.20
C GLY A 115 -5.89 1.57 1.58
N PRO A 116 -5.27 2.07 2.67
CA PRO A 116 -5.82 1.95 4.01
C PRO A 116 -7.26 2.46 4.04
N ASN A 117 -8.13 1.80 4.80
CA ASN A 117 -9.48 2.34 5.03
C ASN A 117 -9.38 3.71 5.74
N TYR A 118 -10.48 4.48 5.72
CA TYR A 118 -10.48 5.85 6.27
C TYR A 118 -10.07 5.92 7.75
N GLY A 119 -10.53 4.98 8.59
CA GLY A 119 -10.15 4.94 10.01
C GLY A 119 -8.66 4.72 10.22
N PHE A 120 -8.02 3.91 9.37
CA PHE A 120 -6.57 3.73 9.42
C PHE A 120 -5.79 4.93 8.90
N GLN A 121 -6.33 5.67 7.92
CA GLN A 121 -5.73 6.94 7.49
C GLN A 121 -5.75 7.97 8.63
N GLN A 122 -6.87 8.06 9.36
CA GLN A 122 -6.96 8.92 10.56
C GLN A 122 -5.94 8.51 11.63
N GLN A 123 -5.80 7.21 11.90
CA GLN A 123 -4.78 6.73 12.85
C GLN A 123 -3.34 7.03 12.41
N LEU A 124 -3.04 6.99 11.10
CA LEU A 124 -1.72 7.37 10.58
C LEU A 124 -1.47 8.89 10.70
N GLN A 125 -2.51 9.70 10.49
CA GLN A 125 -2.45 11.14 10.70
C GLN A 125 -2.22 11.47 12.18
N GLU A 126 -2.95 10.85 13.09
CA GLU A 126 -2.75 11.00 14.54
C GLU A 126 -1.35 10.56 14.96
N TYR A 127 -0.86 9.44 14.40
CA TYR A 127 0.51 8.97 14.63
C TYR A 127 1.55 10.00 14.18
N GLN A 128 1.36 10.59 12.99
CA GLN A 128 2.23 11.66 12.48
C GLN A 128 2.28 12.87 13.42
N MET A 129 1.11 13.29 13.92
CA MET A 129 1.00 14.51 14.72
C MET A 129 1.55 14.33 16.13
N ASN A 130 1.31 13.18 16.74
CA ASN A 130 1.45 13.03 18.19
C ASN A 130 2.55 12.06 18.62
N GLN A 131 2.98 11.14 17.76
CA GLN A 131 3.78 9.98 18.20
C GLN A 131 5.05 9.73 17.37
N VAL A 132 5.06 10.04 16.07
CA VAL A 132 6.15 9.64 15.16
C VAL A 132 7.52 10.20 15.60
N THR A 133 7.55 11.40 16.17
CA THR A 133 8.78 12.02 16.67
C THR A 133 9.39 11.21 17.82
N GLU A 134 8.57 10.79 18.77
CA GLU A 134 9.00 9.93 19.88
C GLU A 134 9.43 8.56 19.38
N TYR A 135 8.71 8.00 18.42
CA TYR A 135 9.06 6.70 17.82
C TYR A 135 10.38 6.75 17.05
N ARG A 136 10.65 7.84 16.31
CA ARG A 136 11.95 8.08 15.66
C ARG A 136 13.08 8.15 16.68
N ALA A 137 12.87 8.87 17.78
CA ALA A 137 13.86 8.96 18.86
C ALA A 137 14.08 7.61 19.55
N TRP A 138 13.00 6.91 19.88
CA TRP A 138 13.02 5.56 20.45
C TRP A 138 13.77 4.58 19.55
N LEU A 139 13.53 4.59 18.24
CA LEU A 139 14.20 3.70 17.30
C LEU A 139 15.71 3.96 17.27
N ARG A 140 16.12 5.23 17.21
CA ARG A 140 17.55 5.62 17.26
C ARG A 140 18.24 5.25 18.58
N ALA A 141 17.50 5.31 19.70
CA ALA A 141 18.04 4.95 21.01
C ALA A 141 18.10 3.43 21.25
N SER A 142 17.15 2.68 20.66
CA SER A 142 17.00 1.24 20.93
C SER A 142 17.83 0.36 19.99
N PHE A 143 18.21 0.85 18.83
CA PHE A 143 18.90 0.07 17.80
C PHE A 143 20.21 0.72 17.39
N ARG A 144 21.12 -0.11 16.87
CA ARG A 144 22.33 0.37 16.21
C ARG A 144 21.98 1.25 15.01
N PRO A 145 22.88 2.17 14.59
CA PRO A 145 22.66 2.98 13.40
C PRO A 145 22.24 2.12 12.20
N SER A 146 21.13 2.51 11.58
CA SER A 146 20.60 1.83 10.40
C SER A 146 21.58 1.97 9.23
N PRO A 147 22.04 0.88 8.60
CA PRO A 147 22.86 0.94 7.40
C PRO A 147 22.02 1.24 6.14
N PHE A 148 20.68 1.34 6.29
CA PHE A 148 19.77 1.49 5.17
C PHE A 148 19.61 2.94 4.77
N LYS A 149 19.57 3.20 3.46
CA LYS A 149 19.30 4.52 2.89
C LYS A 149 17.79 4.75 2.74
N ASP A 150 17.03 4.56 3.82
CA ASP A 150 15.57 4.58 3.80
C ASP A 150 15.01 5.90 3.22
N GLN A 151 15.62 7.04 3.58
CA GLN A 151 15.22 8.35 3.09
C GLN A 151 15.34 8.47 1.56
N GLU A 152 16.48 8.07 0.99
CA GLU A 152 16.72 8.12 -0.46
C GLU A 152 15.81 7.16 -1.22
N GLN A 153 15.63 5.94 -0.70
CA GLN A 153 14.81 4.91 -1.33
C GLN A 153 13.32 5.29 -1.37
N VAL A 154 12.78 5.83 -0.27
CA VAL A 154 11.40 6.31 -0.25
C VAL A 154 11.24 7.54 -1.15
N GLY A 155 12.22 8.45 -1.19
CA GLY A 155 12.24 9.58 -2.11
C GLY A 155 12.20 9.18 -3.59
N ALA A 156 12.97 8.15 -3.97
CA ALA A 156 12.96 7.63 -5.34
C ALA A 156 11.59 7.05 -5.71
N LEU A 157 10.95 6.30 -4.81
CA LEU A 157 9.60 5.76 -5.02
C LEU A 157 8.53 6.86 -5.12
N LEU A 158 8.67 7.94 -4.35
CA LEU A 158 7.79 9.11 -4.46
C LEU A 158 7.86 9.75 -5.83
N ASN A 159 9.07 10.01 -6.34
CA ASN A 159 9.27 10.57 -7.68
C ASN A 159 8.66 9.65 -8.75
N GLN A 160 8.92 8.33 -8.64
CA GLN A 160 8.32 7.34 -9.52
C GLN A 160 6.78 7.38 -9.48
N TYR A 161 6.16 7.53 -8.30
CA TYR A 161 4.71 7.65 -8.19
C TYR A 161 4.18 8.90 -8.89
N ILE A 162 4.84 10.05 -8.70
CA ILE A 162 4.45 11.32 -9.32
C ILE A 162 4.47 11.20 -10.85
N GLU A 163 5.54 10.65 -11.41
CA GLU A 163 5.68 10.40 -12.85
C GLU A 163 4.56 9.49 -13.38
N GLN A 164 4.24 8.39 -12.65
CA GLN A 164 3.15 7.49 -13.01
C GLN A 164 1.79 8.21 -13.06
N GLN A 165 1.53 9.15 -12.15
CA GLN A 165 0.27 9.92 -12.15
C GLN A 165 0.20 10.92 -13.30
N GLN A 166 1.30 11.63 -13.58
CA GLN A 166 1.38 12.56 -14.71
C GLN A 166 1.12 11.84 -16.04
N GLN A 167 1.73 10.67 -16.24
CA GLN A 167 1.55 9.91 -17.48
C GLN A 167 0.13 9.34 -17.62
N LYS A 168 -0.51 8.94 -16.52
CA LYS A 168 -1.94 8.55 -16.53
C LYS A 168 -2.86 9.73 -16.86
N ASN A 169 -2.59 10.90 -16.32
CA ASN A 169 -3.38 12.10 -16.60
C ASN A 169 -3.22 12.56 -18.04
N GLN A 170 -2.00 12.49 -18.60
CA GLN A 170 -1.77 12.78 -20.02
C GLN A 170 -2.51 11.81 -20.94
N ARG A 171 -2.52 10.51 -20.62
CA ARG A 171 -3.30 9.52 -21.39
C ARG A 171 -4.79 9.79 -21.34
N ARG A 172 -5.34 10.08 -20.16
CA ARG A 172 -6.77 10.43 -20.01
C ARG A 172 -7.13 11.72 -20.76
N GLY A 173 -6.26 12.73 -20.71
CA GLY A 173 -6.43 13.97 -21.49
C GLY A 173 -6.37 13.75 -23.00
N GLY A 174 -5.48 12.86 -23.46
CA GLY A 174 -5.37 12.44 -24.86
C GLY A 174 -6.59 11.64 -25.35
N ASP A 175 -7.08 10.69 -24.54
CA ASP A 175 -8.30 9.94 -24.83
C ASP A 175 -9.52 10.87 -24.94
N GLN A 176 -9.61 11.87 -24.06
CA GLN A 176 -10.68 12.86 -24.08
C GLN A 176 -10.57 13.82 -25.27
N ALA A 177 -9.35 14.21 -25.67
CA ALA A 177 -9.11 14.97 -26.89
C ALA A 177 -9.45 14.16 -28.16
N TRP A 178 -9.12 12.87 -28.19
CA TRP A 178 -9.48 11.95 -29.27
C TRP A 178 -11.00 11.76 -29.35
N MET A 179 -11.68 11.55 -28.22
CA MET A 179 -13.15 11.45 -28.18
C MET A 179 -13.82 12.74 -28.68
N ASN A 180 -13.28 13.91 -28.32
CA ASN A 180 -13.79 15.19 -28.80
C ASN A 180 -13.53 15.39 -30.30
N GLN A 181 -12.37 14.96 -30.82
CA GLN A 181 -12.08 15.00 -32.26
C GLN A 181 -12.95 14.00 -33.05
N ALA A 182 -13.13 12.77 -32.57
CA ALA A 182 -13.98 11.78 -33.23
C ALA A 182 -15.46 12.22 -33.28
N SER A 183 -15.94 12.90 -32.24
CA SER A 183 -17.28 13.51 -32.22
C SER A 183 -17.45 14.65 -33.22
N SER A 184 -16.35 15.30 -33.65
CA SER A 184 -16.36 16.34 -34.68
C SER A 184 -16.27 15.77 -36.11
N VAL A 185 -15.82 14.51 -36.28
CA VAL A 185 -15.59 13.89 -37.59
C VAL A 185 -16.76 13.02 -38.04
N TYR A 186 -17.61 12.56 -37.10
CA TYR A 186 -18.85 11.84 -37.42
C TYR A 186 -20.08 12.66 -37.03
N PRO A 187 -20.71 13.41 -37.96
CA PRO A 187 -22.05 13.89 -37.74
C PRO A 187 -22.97 12.67 -37.65
N LEU A 188 -23.64 12.51 -36.50
CA LEU A 188 -24.76 11.57 -36.38
C LEU A 188 -25.79 11.92 -37.48
N PRO A 189 -26.19 10.97 -38.36
CA PRO A 189 -27.26 11.25 -39.31
C PRO A 189 -28.55 11.48 -38.54
N TYR A 190 -29.03 12.71 -38.59
CA TYR A 190 -30.35 13.11 -38.11
C TYR A 190 -31.41 12.48 -39.03
N ASN A 191 -32.47 11.92 -38.42
CA ASN A 191 -33.67 11.31 -39.02
C ASN A 191 -33.57 9.84 -39.49
N ALA A 192 -34.07 8.93 -38.64
CA ALA A 192 -34.60 7.65 -39.07
C ALA A 192 -35.73 7.12 -38.15
N TYR A 193 -36.68 7.97 -37.73
CA TYR A 193 -37.97 7.50 -37.19
C TYR A 193 -39.09 8.48 -37.57
N ASN A 194 -39.46 8.48 -38.85
CA ASN A 194 -40.79 8.90 -39.30
C ASN A 194 -41.34 7.75 -40.17
N GLY A 195 -42.07 6.83 -39.54
CA GLY A 195 -42.88 5.86 -40.25
C GLY A 195 -44.19 6.51 -40.69
N PRO A 196 -44.63 6.36 -41.96
CA PRO A 196 -45.87 6.97 -42.41
C PRO A 196 -47.06 6.15 -41.91
N GLY A 197 -48.06 6.86 -41.36
CA GLY A 197 -49.42 6.34 -41.27
C GLY A 197 -49.98 6.08 -42.67
N GLY A 198 -50.74 4.98 -42.80
CA GLY A 198 -51.42 4.62 -44.04
C GLY A 198 -52.52 3.60 -43.77
N ASN A 199 -53.77 4.07 -43.86
CA ASN A 199 -55.05 3.35 -43.87
C ASN A 199 -55.02 1.90 -44.39
N ARG A 200 -55.66 0.99 -43.65
CA ARG A 200 -56.92 0.31 -44.03
C ARG A 200 -57.46 -0.50 -42.86
#